data_AF-A6IZZ7-F1
#
_entry.id   AF-A6IZZ7-F1
#
_cell.length_a   1.000
_cell.length_b   1.000
_cell.length_c   1.000
_cell.angle_alpha   90.00
_cell.angle_beta   90.00
_cell.angle_gamma   90.00
#
_symmetry.space_group_name_H-M   'P 1'
#
loop_
_entity.id
_entity.type
_entity.pdbx_description
1 polymer ?
#
loop_
_entity_poly.entity_id
_entity_poly.type
_entity_poly.pdbx_seq_one_letter_code
_entity_poly.pdbx_strand_id
1 'polypeptide(L)'
;MFRRIYRHLRPGGILVLEPQPWSSYCRRKSLTETIYKNYFRIQLKPEQFSSYLTSPEVGFSSYELVATPSNTSRGKNGWEGLVLATRVQALWRTPRSYPPASVFFPAGFQRPVYLFHKARSPSH
;
A
#
# COMPACT_ATOMS: atom_id res chain seq x y z
N MET A 1 1.91 14.69 -2.46
CA MET A 1 0.74 13.78 -2.49
C MET A 1 0.24 13.40 -1.11
N PHE A 2 1.02 12.72 -0.25
CA PHE A 2 0.55 12.17 1.04
C PHE A 2 -0.14 13.15 1.99
N ARG A 3 0.44 14.35 2.22
CA ARG A 3 -0.20 15.40 3.03
C ARG A 3 -1.61 15.77 2.54
N ARG A 4 -1.82 15.79 1.22
CA ARG A 4 -3.12 16.08 0.63
C ARG A 4 -4.11 14.97 0.93
N ILE A 5 -3.71 13.70 0.77
CA ILE A 5 -4.53 12.54 1.11
C ILE A 5 -4.96 12.60 2.57
N TYR A 6 -4.01 12.79 3.50
CA TYR A 6 -4.31 12.89 4.92
C TYR A 6 -5.33 14.00 5.24
N ARG A 7 -5.19 15.18 4.62
CA ARG A 7 -6.14 16.30 4.80
C ARG A 7 -7.54 15.97 4.29
N HIS A 8 -7.67 15.17 3.23
CA HIS A 8 -8.98 14.80 2.66
C HIS A 8 -9.65 13.65 3.41
N LEU A 9 -8.90 12.86 4.19
CA LEU A 9 -9.50 11.84 5.06
C LEU A 9 -10.22 12.52 6.24
N ARG A 10 -11.45 12.07 6.52
CA ARG A 10 -12.17 12.40 7.75
C ARG A 10 -11.43 11.80 8.97
N PRO A 11 -11.63 12.33 10.19
CA PRO A 11 -11.17 11.65 11.40
C PRO A 11 -11.66 10.19 11.43
N GLY A 12 -10.77 9.26 11.79
CA GLY A 12 -11.02 7.82 11.68
C GLY A 12 -10.88 7.22 10.27
N GLY A 13 -10.55 8.02 9.26
CA GLY A 13 -10.32 7.58 7.89
C GLY A 13 -9.05 6.74 7.75
N ILE A 14 -8.99 5.94 6.69
CA ILE A 14 -7.92 4.99 6.43
C ILE A 14 -7.34 5.24 5.03
N LEU A 15 -6.01 5.26 4.93
CA LEU A 15 -5.30 5.16 3.66
C LEU A 15 -4.84 3.72 3.45
N VAL A 16 -5.27 3.11 2.34
CA VAL A 16 -4.75 1.84 1.85
C VAL A 16 -3.54 2.13 0.95
N LEU A 17 -2.37 1.59 1.28
CA LEU A 17 -1.14 1.85 0.53
C LEU A 17 -0.46 0.54 0.12
N GLU A 18 -0.22 0.41 -1.19
CA GLU A 18 0.58 -0.66 -1.80
C GLU A 18 1.86 -0.07 -2.42
N PRO A 19 2.96 0.07 -1.66
CA PRO A 19 4.16 0.70 -2.19
C PRO A 19 4.87 -0.20 -3.22
N GLN A 20 5.36 0.43 -4.29
CA GLN A 20 6.28 -0.20 -5.23
C GLN A 20 7.63 -0.40 -4.55
N PRO A 21 8.29 -1.57 -4.65
CA PRO A 21 9.62 -1.76 -4.09
C PRO A 21 10.64 -0.93 -4.88
N TRP A 22 11.73 -0.52 -4.24
CA TRP A 22 12.76 0.29 -4.87
C TRP A 22 13.30 -0.31 -6.19
N SER A 23 13.41 -1.65 -6.27
CA SER A 23 13.84 -2.35 -7.48
C SER A 23 12.97 -2.09 -8.72
N SER A 24 11.69 -1.75 -8.54
CA SER A 24 10.81 -1.36 -9.65
C SER A 24 11.17 0.02 -10.22
N TYR A 25 11.61 0.94 -9.35
CA TYR A 25 12.11 2.25 -9.77
C TYR A 25 13.44 2.11 -10.52
N CYS A 26 14.36 1.29 -10.00
CA CYS A 26 15.66 1.02 -10.64
C CYS A 26 15.51 0.50 -12.07
N ARG A 27 14.56 -0.42 -12.29
CA ARG A 27 14.29 -1.03 -13.61
C ARG A 27 13.73 -0.04 -14.64
N ARG A 28 13.05 1.01 -14.18
CA ARG A 28 12.32 1.96 -15.05
C ARG A 28 13.03 3.31 -15.20
N LYS A 29 14.17 3.53 -14.52
CA LYS A 29 14.82 4.84 -14.44
C LYS A 29 15.30 5.39 -15.79
N SER A 30 15.53 4.54 -16.79
CA SER A 30 16.04 4.93 -18.11
C SER A 30 14.95 5.14 -19.17
N LEU A 31 13.66 5.10 -18.80
CA LEU A 31 12.56 5.22 -19.77
C LEU A 31 12.49 6.59 -20.45
N THR A 32 12.77 7.67 -19.70
CA THR A 32 12.85 9.04 -20.23
C THR A 32 13.87 9.84 -19.44
N GLU A 33 14.40 10.91 -20.03
CA GLU A 33 15.34 11.82 -19.35
C GLU A 33 14.74 12.41 -18.07
N THR A 34 13.46 12.77 -18.10
CA THR A 34 12.73 13.26 -16.92
C THR A 34 12.65 12.21 -15.81
N ILE A 35 12.36 10.95 -16.16
CA ILE A 35 12.33 9.84 -15.20
C ILE A 35 13.72 9.60 -14.62
N TYR A 36 14.77 9.67 -15.43
CA TYR A 36 16.15 9.52 -15.00
C TYR A 36 16.53 10.60 -13.98
N LYS A 37 16.34 11.88 -14.32
CA LYS A 37 16.59 12.99 -13.39
C LYS A 37 15.77 12.88 -12.11
N ASN A 38 14.49 12.52 -12.22
CA ASN A 38 13.63 12.34 -11.05
C ASN A 38 14.14 11.20 -10.16
N TYR A 39 14.55 10.07 -10.73
CA TYR A 39 15.06 8.91 -10.00
C TYR A 39 16.21 9.30 -9.05
N PHE A 40 17.18 10.09 -9.52
CA PHE A 40 18.30 10.56 -8.70
C PHE A 40 17.91 11.62 -7.68
N ARG A 41 16.80 12.34 -7.89
CA ARG A 41 16.27 13.33 -6.95
C ARG A 41 15.35 12.72 -5.88
N ILE A 42 14.97 11.45 -5.98
CA ILE A 42 14.13 10.79 -4.97
C ILE A 42 14.92 10.70 -3.66
N GLN A 43 14.50 11.48 -2.66
CA GLN A 43 15.03 11.42 -1.30
C GLN A 43 14.24 10.46 -0.41
N LEU A 44 12.91 10.43 -0.56
CA LEU A 44 12.03 9.54 0.21
C LEU A 44 11.80 8.22 -0.54
N LYS A 45 12.37 7.13 -0.04
CA LYS A 45 12.24 5.79 -0.61
C LYS A 45 10.99 5.06 -0.08
N PRO A 46 10.46 4.06 -0.81
CA PRO A 46 9.30 3.27 -0.37
C PRO A 46 9.43 2.70 1.05
N GLU A 47 10.62 2.25 1.42
CA GLU A 47 10.94 1.67 2.73
C GLU A 47 10.81 2.70 3.86
N GLN A 48 10.89 4.00 3.55
CA GLN A 48 10.75 5.11 4.49
C GLN A 48 9.32 5.64 4.58
N PHE A 49 8.41 5.18 3.72
CA PHE A 49 7.04 5.71 3.67
C PHE A 49 6.32 5.57 5.00
N SER A 50 6.44 4.43 5.68
CA SER A 50 5.73 4.20 6.94
C SER A 50 6.13 5.22 8.00
N SER A 51 7.45 5.43 8.18
CA SER A 51 7.98 6.42 9.13
C SER A 51 7.53 7.84 8.78
N TYR A 52 7.61 8.24 7.51
CA TYR A 52 7.20 9.57 7.06
C TYR A 52 5.68 9.80 7.14
N LEU A 53 4.87 8.76 6.94
CA LEU A 53 3.42 8.86 7.02
C LEU A 53 2.94 8.99 8.47
N THR A 54 3.63 8.37 9.43
CA THR A 54 3.32 8.49 10.85
C THR A 54 4.01 9.65 11.55
N SER A 55 4.90 10.37 10.86
CA SER A 55 5.57 11.52 11.44
C SER A 55 4.65 12.75 11.49
N PRO A 56 4.97 13.78 12.31
CA PRO A 56 4.18 15.01 12.40
C PRO A 56 3.98 15.73 11.05
N GLU A 57 4.87 15.51 10.08
CA GLU A 57 4.78 16.06 8.73
C GLU A 57 3.54 15.60 7.95
N VAL A 58 2.99 14.42 8.27
CA VAL A 58 1.76 13.89 7.64
C VAL A 58 0.67 13.64 8.69
N GLY A 59 0.97 12.93 9.77
CA GLY A 59 0.10 12.82 10.95
C GLY A 59 -0.80 11.59 11.03
N PHE A 60 -0.53 10.50 10.30
CA PHE A 60 -1.22 9.22 10.58
C PHE A 60 -0.81 8.72 11.97
N SER A 61 -1.77 8.27 12.77
CA SER A 61 -1.54 7.89 14.17
C SER A 61 -0.91 6.51 14.31
N SER A 62 -1.20 5.62 13.36
CA SER A 62 -0.69 4.25 13.34
C SER A 62 -0.79 3.67 11.94
N TYR A 63 -0.12 2.53 11.73
CA TYR A 63 -0.30 1.72 10.55
C TYR A 63 -0.19 0.23 10.88
N GLU A 64 -0.78 -0.61 10.05
CA GLU A 64 -0.64 -2.06 10.12
C GLU A 64 -0.37 -2.67 8.75
N LEU A 65 0.42 -3.75 8.73
CA LEU A 65 0.61 -4.60 7.56
C LEU A 65 -0.56 -5.59 7.50
N VAL A 66 -1.35 -5.52 6.43
CA VAL A 66 -2.51 -6.40 6.27
C VAL A 66 -2.15 -7.65 5.47
N ALA A 67 -1.25 -7.51 4.49
CA ALA A 67 -0.90 -8.58 3.57
C ALA A 67 0.58 -8.53 3.21
N THR A 68 1.21 -9.70 3.19
CA THR A 68 2.34 -9.96 2.30
C THR A 68 1.89 -11.12 1.42
N PRO A 69 1.63 -10.92 0.12
CA PRO A 69 1.30 -12.05 -0.75
C PRO A 69 2.48 -13.04 -0.74
N SER A 70 2.24 -14.25 -0.25
CA SER A 70 3.24 -15.31 -0.13
C SER A 70 3.33 -16.12 -1.43
N ASN A 71 4.54 -16.52 -1.80
CA ASN A 71 4.78 -17.47 -2.89
C ASN A 71 4.17 -18.82 -2.51
N THR A 72 2.98 -19.16 -3.01
CA THR A 72 2.48 -20.53 -3.00
C THR A 72 3.13 -21.34 -4.13
N SER A 73 4.44 -21.57 -4.00
CA SER A 73 5.04 -22.79 -4.54
C SER A 73 5.07 -23.82 -3.41
N ARG A 74 4.12 -24.76 -3.46
CA ARG A 74 3.83 -25.87 -2.50
C ARG A 74 2.83 -25.50 -1.42
N GLY A 75 1.79 -26.34 -1.36
CA GLY A 75 0.65 -26.19 -0.49
C GLY A 75 1.02 -26.03 0.97
N LYS A 76 0.43 -25.01 1.59
CA LYS A 76 -0.22 -25.03 2.89
C LYS A 76 -1.04 -23.73 3.01
N ASN A 77 -2.36 -23.93 3.15
CA ASN A 77 -3.34 -23.00 3.76
C ASN A 77 -3.82 -21.80 2.89
N GLY A 78 -4.79 -22.04 2.01
CA GLY A 78 -5.51 -21.02 1.22
C GLY A 78 -6.40 -20.04 2.01
N TRP A 79 -6.23 -19.92 3.32
CA TRP A 79 -7.07 -19.09 4.20
C TRP A 79 -6.55 -17.65 4.36
N GLU A 80 -5.24 -17.43 4.24
CA GLU A 80 -4.64 -16.08 4.35
C GLU A 80 -5.09 -15.18 3.20
N GLY A 81 -5.08 -15.70 1.96
CA GLY A 81 -5.57 -14.97 0.79
C GLY A 81 -7.08 -14.65 0.84
N LEU A 82 -7.89 -15.52 1.47
CA LEU A 82 -9.34 -15.31 1.63
C LEU A 82 -9.64 -14.21 2.67
N VAL A 83 -8.85 -14.12 3.75
CA VAL A 83 -8.95 -13.04 4.73
C VAL A 83 -8.60 -11.69 4.11
N LEU A 84 -7.59 -11.65 3.23
CA LEU A 84 -7.19 -10.46 2.48
C LEU A 84 -8.28 -9.96 1.55
N ALA A 85 -8.87 -10.87 0.76
CA ALA A 85 -10.04 -10.56 -0.04
C ALA A 85 -11.13 -10.02 0.90
N THR A 86 -11.51 -10.74 1.95
CA THR A 86 -12.62 -10.34 2.82
C THR A 86 -12.44 -8.97 3.49
N ARG A 87 -11.24 -8.62 3.98
CA ARG A 87 -10.97 -7.32 4.60
C ARG A 87 -10.92 -6.17 3.58
N VAL A 88 -10.30 -6.39 2.43
CA VAL A 88 -10.30 -5.41 1.33
C VAL A 88 -11.73 -5.24 0.79
N GLN A 89 -12.46 -6.34 0.57
CA GLN A 89 -13.88 -6.40 0.17
C GLN A 89 -14.84 -5.72 1.15
N ALA A 90 -14.63 -5.91 2.45
CA ALA A 90 -15.40 -5.21 3.47
C ALA A 90 -15.17 -3.68 3.45
N LEU A 91 -13.95 -3.23 3.10
CA LEU A 91 -13.63 -1.80 2.96
C LEU A 91 -14.23 -1.18 1.68
N TRP A 92 -14.43 -1.95 0.59
CA TRP A 92 -14.96 -1.43 -0.68
C TRP A 92 -16.48 -1.59 -0.90
N ARG A 93 -17.33 -1.69 0.14
CA ARG A 93 -18.80 -1.87 0.02
C ARG A 93 -19.47 -1.19 -1.20
N THR A 94 -19.54 -1.92 -2.31
CA THR A 94 -20.42 -1.73 -3.47
C THR A 94 -20.80 -3.10 -4.00
N PRO A 95 -22.09 -3.39 -4.26
CA PRO A 95 -22.51 -4.68 -4.79
C PRO A 95 -22.44 -4.64 -6.31
N ARG A 96 -21.43 -5.24 -6.92
CA ARG A 96 -21.53 -5.87 -8.23
C ARG A 96 -20.33 -6.77 -8.52
N SER A 97 -20.63 -8.06 -8.54
CA SER A 97 -20.07 -9.12 -9.38
C SER A 97 -18.55 -9.23 -9.50
N TYR A 98 -18.00 -10.24 -8.79
CA TYR A 98 -16.70 -10.95 -8.87
C TYR A 98 -15.60 -10.47 -9.84
N PRO A 99 -14.34 -10.81 -9.50
CA PRO A 99 -13.51 -11.57 -10.43
C PRO A 99 -13.37 -13.04 -9.99
N PRO A 100 -13.21 -13.97 -10.96
CA PRO A 100 -13.24 -15.42 -10.75
C PRO A 100 -11.89 -15.99 -10.27
N ALA A 101 -11.88 -17.31 -10.06
CA ALA A 101 -10.80 -18.15 -9.57
C ALA A 101 -9.38 -17.78 -10.04
N SER A 102 -8.42 -17.88 -9.10
CA SER A 102 -6.97 -17.80 -9.29
C SER A 102 -6.44 -16.53 -9.97
N VAL A 103 -6.33 -15.45 -9.19
CA VAL A 103 -5.46 -14.32 -9.55
C VAL A 103 -4.01 -14.75 -9.36
N PHE A 104 -3.33 -15.08 -10.47
CA PHE A 104 -1.90 -15.33 -10.49
C PHE A 104 -1.15 -14.01 -10.33
N PHE A 105 -0.55 -13.77 -9.17
CA PHE A 105 0.40 -12.67 -8.99
C PHE A 105 1.79 -13.17 -9.43
N PRO A 106 2.34 -12.70 -10.57
CA PRO A 106 3.70 -13.06 -10.94
C PRO A 106 4.65 -12.65 -9.80
N ALA A 107 5.70 -13.43 -9.54
CA ALA A 107 6.63 -13.27 -8.41
C ALA A 107 7.21 -11.84 -8.23
N GLY A 108 7.09 -10.95 -9.23
CA GLY A 108 7.43 -9.53 -9.15
C GLY A 108 6.32 -8.57 -8.66
N PHE A 109 5.12 -9.06 -8.33
CA PHE A 109 3.95 -8.28 -7.90
C PHE A 109 3.44 -8.68 -6.51
N GLN A 110 4.32 -9.24 -5.69
CA GLN A 110 4.03 -9.48 -4.28
C GLN A 110 4.31 -8.21 -3.45
N ARG A 111 3.38 -7.25 -3.48
CA ARG A 111 3.54 -5.97 -2.77
C ARG A 111 2.84 -6.03 -1.42
N PRO A 112 3.49 -5.55 -0.35
CA PRO A 112 2.81 -5.45 0.94
C PRO A 112 1.66 -4.44 0.85
N VAL A 113 0.57 -4.72 1.56
CA VAL A 113 -0.56 -3.80 1.70
C VAL A 113 -0.59 -3.27 3.13
N TYR A 114 -0.52 -1.94 3.27
CA TYR A 114 -0.57 -1.27 4.56
C TYR A 114 -1.87 -0.49 4.71
N LEU A 115 -2.43 -0.48 5.92
CA LEU A 115 -3.48 0.44 6.32
C LEU A 115 -2.89 1.50 7.24
N PHE A 116 -3.03 2.78 6.88
CA PHE A 116 -2.63 3.91 7.70
C PHE A 116 -3.88 4.57 8.30
N HIS A 117 -3.91 4.71 9.62
CA HIS A 117 -5.08 5.20 10.35
C HIS A 117 -4.93 6.67 10.72
N LYS A 118 -5.95 7.46 10.42
CA LYS A 118 -6.09 8.82 10.94
C LYS A 118 -6.85 8.77 12.26
N ALA A 119 -6.36 9.46 13.29
CA ALA A 119 -7.02 9.51 14.59
C ALA A 119 -8.49 9.96 14.47
N ARG A 120 -9.36 9.42 15.35
CA ARG A 120 -10.79 9.76 15.41
C ARG A 120 -11.04 11.10 16.11
N SER A 121 -10.17 11.46 17.04
CA SER A 121 -10.21 12.74 17.74
C SER A 121 -9.05 13.62 17.25
N PRO A 122 -9.21 14.95 17.20
CA PRO A 122 -8.07 15.84 17.08
C PRO A 122 -7.13 15.57 18.25
N SER A 123 -5.83 15.42 17.96
CA SER A 123 -4.80 15.54 19.00
C SER A 123 -4.90 16.95 19.58
N HIS A 124 -5.40 17.04 20.81
CA HIS A 124 -5.41 18.26 21.63
C HIS A 124 -3.98 18.67 22.00
#